data_AF-A0A0F9MC10-F1
#
_entry.id   AF-A0A0F9MC10-F1
#
_cell.length_a   1.000
_cell.length_b   1.000
_cell.length_c   1.000
_cell.angle_alpha   90.00
_cell.angle_beta   90.00
_cell.angle_gamma   90.00
#
_symmetry.space_group_name_H-M   'P 1'
#
loop_
_entity.id
_entity.type
_entity.pdbx_description
1 polymer ?
#
loop_
_entity_poly.entity_id
_entity_poly.type
_entity_poly.pdbx_seq_one_letter_code
_entity_poly.pdbx_strand_id
1 'polypeptide(L)'
;MCSFLRNQKPKLLSMVVTLFSAAFSINSVAQEQSQTLILVGSELTTCTSAKLNNCQKEAAIDGKSHNLYTVNDSQIKNITQHWPNNNIEAKTAVLKTLKAIQSKSSNSVSKTDLLWLWRDINNQQLESLTQQEYNFVLDMLEVPLLNKNGERLKEQVNTDFNIEVATNNILQFVLGSLKVNNAKPTMLAITASSRDPYESADVAQSLLAQSNISTQWLALTPALAKAITSNSCDELPALRNTLMNVYNREAIYPEYTKVEYALCKSGTNALVSLIKNSTGVMFNSGNAALTHKVLFDQNNNPYPWTQALQTRPVIVGEGAGAAIQSKVTGMLTNTTSLEA
;
A
#
# COMPACT_ATOMS: atom_id res chain seq x y z
N MET A 1 85.17 -14.31 -7.68
CA MET A 1 84.94 -13.68 -8.99
C MET A 1 84.26 -14.69 -9.92
N CYS A 2 83.15 -14.26 -10.52
CA CYS A 2 82.32 -14.82 -11.61
C CYS A 2 82.73 -16.19 -12.20
N SER A 3 81.91 -17.24 -12.00
CA SER A 3 80.83 -17.72 -12.90
C SER A 3 81.31 -18.21 -14.27
N PHE A 4 81.07 -19.48 -14.63
CA PHE A 4 80.55 -19.89 -15.95
C PHE A 4 80.22 -21.40 -15.99
N LEU A 5 78.93 -21.67 -16.18
CA LEU A 5 78.25 -22.77 -16.90
C LEU A 5 79.08 -23.98 -17.38
N ARG A 6 78.55 -25.20 -17.19
CA ARG A 6 77.77 -25.97 -18.22
C ARG A 6 77.84 -27.50 -18.00
N ASN A 7 76.72 -28.16 -18.28
CA ASN A 7 76.60 -29.52 -18.85
C ASN A 7 76.79 -30.77 -17.95
N GLN A 8 75.70 -31.49 -17.64
CA GLN A 8 75.26 -32.70 -18.37
C GLN A 8 74.07 -33.40 -17.67
N LYS A 9 73.02 -33.69 -18.45
CA LYS A 9 71.91 -34.63 -18.18
C LYS A 9 72.38 -36.08 -18.52
N PRO A 10 71.55 -37.16 -18.40
CA PRO A 10 70.44 -37.49 -17.49
C PRO A 10 70.58 -38.93 -16.91
N LYS A 11 69.71 -39.36 -15.97
CA LYS A 11 68.88 -40.59 -16.08
C LYS A 11 68.08 -40.88 -14.79
N LEU A 12 66.79 -41.10 -15.02
CA LEU A 12 65.77 -41.82 -14.27
C LEU A 12 66.18 -42.52 -12.95
N LEU A 13 65.47 -42.20 -11.85
CA LEU A 13 64.64 -43.17 -11.11
C LEU A 13 63.80 -42.48 -10.03
N SER A 14 62.68 -43.10 -9.67
CA SER A 14 61.80 -42.86 -8.51
C SER A 14 60.84 -41.66 -8.53
N MET A 15 59.66 -41.92 -9.11
CA MET A 15 58.36 -42.03 -8.43
C MET A 15 58.20 -41.41 -7.02
N VAL A 16 57.02 -40.81 -6.81
CA VAL A 16 56.39 -40.38 -5.55
C VAL A 16 56.78 -38.97 -5.09
N VAL A 17 55.92 -37.98 -5.37
CA VAL A 17 55.10 -37.22 -4.41
C VAL A 17 54.08 -36.44 -5.25
N THR A 18 52.90 -37.00 -5.37
CA THR A 18 51.69 -36.32 -5.86
C THR A 18 50.79 -36.10 -4.65
N LEU A 19 50.07 -34.98 -4.63
CA LEU A 19 49.00 -34.58 -3.70
C LEU A 19 49.41 -33.98 -2.35
N PHE A 20 49.60 -32.65 -2.34
CA PHE A 20 49.10 -31.79 -1.26
C PHE A 20 48.63 -30.45 -1.84
N SER A 21 47.65 -30.52 -2.75
CA SER A 21 46.84 -29.38 -3.16
C SER A 21 45.40 -29.66 -2.70
N ALA A 22 45.20 -29.73 -1.38
CA ALA A 22 43.85 -29.72 -0.83
C ALA A 22 43.24 -28.35 -1.16
N ALA A 23 42.42 -28.36 -2.20
CA ALA A 23 41.57 -27.25 -2.58
C ALA A 23 40.73 -26.84 -1.36
N PHE A 24 40.98 -25.64 -0.83
CA PHE A 24 39.94 -24.90 -0.13
C PHE A 24 38.93 -24.44 -1.19
N SER A 25 38.12 -25.37 -1.68
CA SER A 25 36.86 -25.02 -2.32
C SER A 25 35.96 -24.50 -1.21
N ILE A 26 36.01 -23.20 -0.99
CA ILE A 26 34.96 -22.48 -0.28
C ILE A 26 33.72 -22.68 -1.15
N ASN A 27 32.95 -23.72 -0.86
CA ASN A 27 31.59 -23.83 -1.36
C ASN A 27 30.86 -22.65 -0.72
N SER A 28 30.82 -21.52 -1.43
CA SER A 28 29.79 -20.51 -1.22
C SER A 28 28.49 -21.24 -1.46
N VAL A 29 27.91 -21.82 -0.40
CA VAL A 29 26.53 -22.25 -0.41
C VAL A 29 25.76 -20.96 -0.64
N ALA A 30 25.38 -20.72 -1.89
CA ALA A 30 24.36 -19.73 -2.19
C ALA A 30 23.16 -20.17 -1.36
N GLN A 31 22.89 -19.49 -0.26
CA GLN A 31 21.71 -19.72 0.54
C GLN A 31 20.56 -19.25 -0.34
N GLU A 32 20.00 -20.18 -1.11
CA GLU A 32 18.85 -19.96 -1.96
C GLU A 32 17.70 -19.54 -1.03
N GLN A 33 17.47 -18.23 -0.93
CA GLN A 33 16.36 -17.71 -0.16
C GLN A 33 15.11 -18.01 -1.00
N SER A 34 14.41 -19.09 -0.66
CA SER A 34 13.16 -19.46 -1.32
C SER A 34 12.14 -18.34 -1.10
N GLN A 35 11.85 -17.60 -2.17
CA GLN A 35 10.84 -16.56 -2.18
C GLN A 35 9.60 -17.06 -2.92
N THR A 36 8.43 -16.86 -2.32
CA THR A 36 7.15 -17.10 -2.97
C THR A 36 6.58 -15.75 -3.43
N LEU A 37 6.49 -15.58 -4.75
CA LEU A 37 5.86 -14.43 -5.38
C LEU A 37 4.47 -14.82 -5.89
N ILE A 38 3.45 -14.09 -5.45
CA ILE A 38 2.04 -14.31 -5.79
C ILE A 38 1.52 -13.07 -6.50
N LEU A 39 1.24 -13.20 -7.79
CA LEU A 39 0.78 -12.11 -8.65
C LEU A 39 -0.66 -12.36 -9.06
N VAL A 40 -1.59 -11.58 -8.50
CA VAL A 40 -3.00 -11.61 -8.86
C VAL A 40 -3.27 -10.50 -9.87
N GLY A 41 -3.79 -10.84 -11.05
CA GLY A 41 -3.98 -9.88 -12.15
C GLY A 41 -5.01 -8.77 -11.88
N SER A 42 -5.88 -8.95 -10.88
CA SER A 42 -6.90 -7.99 -10.47
C SER A 42 -6.95 -7.85 -8.95
N GLU A 43 -7.79 -6.93 -8.45
CA GLU A 43 -8.20 -6.93 -7.04
C GLU A 43 -8.87 -8.27 -6.70
N LEU A 44 -8.62 -8.79 -5.49
CA LEU A 44 -9.29 -10.00 -5.01
C LEU A 44 -10.77 -9.71 -4.73
N THR A 45 -11.66 -10.38 -5.47
CA THR A 45 -13.10 -10.34 -5.20
C THR A 45 -13.37 -10.93 -3.82
N THR A 46 -13.73 -10.06 -2.89
CA THR A 46 -13.84 -10.37 -1.47
C THR A 46 -15.20 -9.94 -0.96
N CYS A 47 -15.84 -10.80 -0.18
CA CYS A 47 -17.04 -10.52 0.59
C CYS A 47 -16.71 -9.60 1.77
N THR A 48 -17.27 -8.39 1.76
CA THR A 48 -17.05 -7.37 2.80
C THR A 48 -18.36 -6.75 3.26
N SER A 49 -18.33 -6.06 4.41
CA SER A 49 -19.48 -5.26 4.89
C SER A 49 -19.93 -4.17 3.92
N ALA A 50 -19.07 -3.74 2.98
CA ALA A 50 -19.41 -2.76 1.94
C ALA A 50 -19.77 -3.39 0.58
N LYS A 51 -19.28 -4.60 0.28
CA LYS A 51 -19.48 -5.31 -0.99
C LYS A 51 -20.27 -6.62 -0.78
N LEU A 52 -21.51 -6.51 -0.28
CA LEU A 52 -22.37 -7.67 -0.01
C LEU A 52 -22.73 -8.49 -1.26
N ASN A 53 -22.61 -7.91 -2.46
CA ASN A 53 -22.78 -8.62 -3.73
C ASN A 53 -21.70 -9.68 -3.98
N ASN A 54 -20.56 -9.61 -3.27
CA ASN A 54 -19.52 -10.64 -3.28
C ASN A 54 -19.75 -11.72 -2.22
N CYS A 55 -20.81 -11.61 -1.42
CA CYS A 55 -21.14 -12.52 -0.34
C CYS A 55 -22.24 -13.51 -0.75
N GLN A 56 -22.21 -14.70 -0.14
CA GLN A 56 -23.34 -15.62 -0.18
C GLN A 56 -24.60 -14.94 0.39
N LYS A 57 -25.79 -15.27 -0.15
CA LYS A 57 -27.04 -14.52 0.08
C LYS A 57 -27.48 -14.36 1.54
N GLU A 58 -26.97 -15.20 2.45
CA GLU A 58 -27.35 -15.22 3.86
C GLU A 58 -26.32 -14.56 4.79
N ALA A 59 -25.23 -14.02 4.23
CA ALA A 59 -24.17 -13.40 5.02
C ALA A 59 -24.55 -11.98 5.46
N ALA A 60 -24.81 -11.82 6.75
CA ALA A 60 -24.76 -10.52 7.40
C ALA A 60 -23.33 -10.27 7.90
N ILE A 61 -22.71 -9.18 7.46
CA ILE A 61 -21.40 -8.74 7.95
C ILE A 61 -21.58 -7.39 8.62
N ASP A 62 -21.45 -7.38 9.94
CA ASP A 62 -21.44 -6.15 10.71
C ASP A 62 -20.14 -5.38 10.44
N GLY A 63 -20.26 -4.13 9.99
CA GLY A 63 -19.11 -3.29 9.68
C GLY A 63 -19.51 -2.06 8.90
N LYS A 64 -18.50 -1.25 8.53
CA LYS A 64 -18.71 -0.09 7.67
C LYS A 64 -19.15 -0.54 6.28
N SER A 65 -20.35 -0.14 5.88
CA SER A 65 -20.92 -0.47 4.56
C SER A 65 -20.66 0.61 3.50
N HIS A 66 -20.50 1.86 3.92
CA HIS A 66 -20.20 3.00 3.04
C HIS A 66 -19.63 4.17 3.84
N ASN A 67 -19.02 5.13 3.16
CA ASN A 67 -18.64 6.42 3.74
C ASN A 67 -19.86 7.32 3.90
N LEU A 68 -19.85 8.12 4.95
CA LEU A 68 -20.93 9.02 5.30
C LEU A 68 -20.49 10.47 5.07
N TYR A 69 -21.36 11.29 4.48
CA TYR A 69 -21.07 12.67 4.12
C TYR A 69 -22.11 13.62 4.71
N THR A 70 -21.66 14.76 5.20
CA THR A 70 -22.55 15.78 5.79
C THR A 70 -22.23 17.14 5.22
N VAL A 71 -23.27 17.85 4.77
CA VAL A 71 -23.16 19.25 4.36
C VAL A 71 -23.74 20.13 5.45
N ASN A 72 -22.87 20.83 6.19
CA ASN A 72 -23.27 21.75 7.25
C ASN A 72 -22.36 22.99 7.27
N ASP A 73 -22.70 23.98 8.10
CA ASP A 73 -21.97 25.25 8.16
C ASP A 73 -20.49 25.09 8.50
N SER A 74 -20.15 24.15 9.39
CA SER A 74 -18.76 23.86 9.75
C SER A 74 -17.97 23.35 8.55
N GLN A 75 -18.54 22.41 7.79
CA GLN A 75 -17.88 21.86 6.61
C GLN A 75 -17.76 22.88 5.48
N ILE A 76 -18.83 23.64 5.21
CA ILE A 76 -18.81 24.72 4.21
C ILE A 76 -17.76 25.77 4.58
N LYS A 77 -17.65 26.14 5.86
CA LYS A 77 -16.62 27.06 6.35
C LYS A 77 -15.22 26.49 6.12
N ASN A 78 -14.99 25.22 6.45
CA ASN A 78 -13.69 24.58 6.26
C ASN A 78 -13.28 24.53 4.78
N ILE A 79 -14.20 24.16 3.89
CA ILE A 79 -13.99 24.19 2.42
C ILE A 79 -13.69 25.61 1.94
N THR A 80 -14.39 26.61 2.48
CA THR A 80 -14.15 28.03 2.14
C THR A 80 -12.75 28.46 2.53
N GLN A 81 -12.25 28.05 3.69
CA GLN A 81 -10.95 28.47 4.20
C GLN A 81 -9.77 27.76 3.54
N HIS A 82 -9.95 26.50 3.12
CA HIS A 82 -8.85 25.63 2.71
C HIS A 82 -8.93 25.16 1.25
N TRP A 83 -9.67 25.89 0.40
CA TRP A 83 -9.82 25.57 -1.02
C TRP A 83 -8.45 25.26 -1.68
N PRO A 84 -8.32 24.18 -2.47
CA PRO A 84 -7.02 23.57 -2.74
C PRO A 84 -6.19 24.28 -3.82
N ASN A 85 -6.75 25.27 -4.52
CA ASN A 85 -6.11 25.96 -5.63
C ASN A 85 -6.60 27.42 -5.77
N ASN A 86 -6.18 28.12 -6.83
CA ASN A 86 -6.55 29.52 -7.06
C ASN A 86 -7.84 29.70 -7.89
N ASN A 87 -8.62 28.64 -8.12
CA ASN A 87 -9.84 28.69 -8.92
C ASN A 87 -11.02 29.24 -8.10
N ILE A 88 -11.08 30.56 -7.96
CA ILE A 88 -12.10 31.26 -7.17
C ILE A 88 -13.51 31.08 -7.74
N GLU A 89 -13.63 30.94 -9.05
CA GLU A 89 -14.92 30.70 -9.72
C GLU A 89 -15.50 29.34 -9.33
N ALA A 90 -14.71 28.26 -9.44
CA ALA A 90 -15.13 26.93 -9.01
C ALA A 90 -15.46 26.90 -7.52
N LYS A 91 -14.61 27.51 -6.68
CA LYS A 91 -14.88 27.65 -5.24
C LYS A 91 -16.25 28.29 -4.97
N THR A 92 -16.53 29.43 -5.60
CA THR A 92 -17.77 30.17 -5.38
C THR A 92 -18.99 29.36 -5.84
N ALA A 93 -18.88 28.70 -7.00
CA ALA A 93 -19.94 27.87 -7.54
C ALA A 93 -20.23 26.66 -6.65
N VAL A 94 -19.18 25.97 -6.17
CA VAL A 94 -19.28 24.86 -5.21
C VAL A 94 -19.97 25.31 -3.92
N LEU A 95 -19.53 26.41 -3.32
CA LEU A 95 -20.12 26.90 -2.06
C LEU A 95 -21.61 27.24 -2.22
N LYS A 96 -22.02 27.77 -3.38
CA LYS A 96 -23.43 28.00 -3.70
C LYS A 96 -24.20 26.67 -3.78
N THR A 97 -23.66 25.67 -4.46
CA THR A 97 -24.27 24.35 -4.57
C THR A 97 -24.38 23.66 -3.21
N LEU A 98 -23.32 23.69 -2.39
CA LEU A 98 -23.33 23.09 -1.04
C LEU A 98 -24.38 23.72 -0.13
N LYS A 99 -24.55 25.05 -0.17
CA LYS A 99 -25.63 25.72 0.57
C LYS A 99 -27.03 25.28 0.11
N ALA A 100 -27.21 25.03 -1.19
CA ALA A 100 -28.46 24.51 -1.73
C ALA A 100 -28.68 23.02 -1.38
N ILE A 101 -27.62 22.22 -1.23
CA ILE A 101 -27.73 20.85 -0.71
C ILE A 101 -28.14 20.90 0.77
N GLN A 102 -27.48 21.73 1.57
CA GLN A 102 -27.76 21.89 3.00
C GLN A 102 -29.22 22.30 3.28
N SER A 103 -29.84 23.12 2.41
CA SER A 103 -31.25 23.50 2.57
C SER A 103 -32.24 22.39 2.20
N LYS A 104 -31.81 21.41 1.39
CA LYS A 104 -32.63 20.26 0.98
C LYS A 104 -32.44 19.04 1.89
N SER A 105 -31.27 18.87 2.49
CA SER A 105 -30.95 17.76 3.39
C SER A 105 -30.10 18.24 4.56
N SER A 106 -30.59 17.99 5.78
CA SER A 106 -29.84 18.21 7.03
C SER A 106 -29.17 16.93 7.55
N ASN A 107 -29.48 15.78 6.96
CA ASN A 107 -28.97 14.48 7.40
C ASN A 107 -27.70 14.11 6.65
N SER A 108 -26.89 13.28 7.30
CA SER A 108 -25.76 12.64 6.65
C SER A 108 -26.23 11.60 5.62
N VAL A 109 -25.53 11.51 4.50
CA VAL A 109 -25.93 10.70 3.33
C VAL A 109 -24.76 9.87 2.79
N SER A 110 -25.06 8.87 1.95
CA SER A 110 -24.04 8.13 1.22
C SER A 110 -23.36 9.01 0.15
N LYS A 111 -22.19 8.58 -0.34
CA LYS A 111 -21.52 9.27 -1.47
C LYS A 111 -22.44 9.39 -2.68
N THR A 112 -23.15 8.31 -3.01
CA THR A 112 -24.04 8.24 -4.17
C THR A 112 -25.15 9.27 -4.03
N ASP A 113 -25.84 9.30 -2.88
CA ASP A 113 -26.93 10.23 -2.64
C ASP A 113 -26.45 11.69 -2.64
N LEU A 114 -25.26 11.96 -2.07
CA LEU A 114 -24.65 13.30 -2.15
C LEU A 114 -24.43 13.72 -3.62
N LEU A 115 -23.90 12.84 -4.45
CA LEU A 115 -23.64 13.13 -5.87
C LEU A 115 -24.95 13.32 -6.65
N TRP A 116 -26.01 12.57 -6.33
CA TRP A 116 -27.34 12.78 -6.91
C TRP A 116 -27.92 14.14 -6.53
N LEU A 117 -27.89 14.49 -5.24
CA LEU A 117 -28.33 15.81 -4.77
C LEU A 117 -27.56 16.94 -5.45
N TRP A 118 -26.24 16.77 -5.60
CA TRP A 118 -25.40 17.74 -6.30
C TRP A 118 -25.81 17.88 -7.76
N ARG A 119 -25.97 16.76 -8.45
CA ARG A 119 -26.33 16.72 -9.87
C ARG A 119 -27.67 17.39 -10.17
N ASP A 120 -28.66 17.16 -9.32
CA ASP A 120 -30.00 17.75 -9.44
C ASP A 120 -29.98 19.27 -9.23
N ILE A 121 -28.96 19.80 -8.55
CA ILE A 121 -28.78 21.25 -8.35
C ILE A 121 -27.93 21.85 -9.46
N ASN A 122 -26.80 21.23 -9.80
CA ASN A 122 -25.85 21.76 -10.78
C ASN A 122 -24.91 20.68 -11.34
N ASN A 123 -25.40 19.86 -12.27
CA ASN A 123 -24.60 18.84 -12.94
C ASN A 123 -23.37 19.42 -13.67
N GLN A 124 -23.55 20.53 -14.41
CA GLN A 124 -22.47 21.12 -15.19
C GLN A 124 -21.29 21.55 -14.31
N GLN A 125 -21.56 22.12 -13.13
CA GLN A 125 -20.51 22.48 -12.17
C GLN A 125 -19.82 21.27 -11.58
N LEU A 126 -20.53 20.17 -11.32
CA LEU A 126 -19.93 18.93 -10.82
C LEU A 126 -18.97 18.33 -11.85
N GLU A 127 -19.38 18.28 -13.12
CA GLU A 127 -18.58 17.78 -14.24
C GLU A 127 -17.37 18.67 -14.56
N SER A 128 -17.44 19.98 -14.26
CA SER A 128 -16.34 20.92 -14.51
C SER A 128 -15.26 20.91 -13.43
N LEU A 129 -15.45 20.22 -12.30
CA LEU A 129 -14.45 20.17 -11.25
C LEU A 129 -13.21 19.42 -11.73
N THR A 130 -12.04 19.99 -11.45
CA THR A 130 -10.80 19.23 -11.55
C THR A 130 -10.82 18.06 -10.56
N GLN A 131 -10.04 17.01 -10.84
CA GLN A 131 -9.94 15.86 -9.94
C GLN A 131 -9.51 16.27 -8.52
N GLN A 132 -8.64 17.27 -8.40
CA GLN A 132 -8.18 17.79 -7.10
C GLN A 132 -9.34 18.45 -6.33
N GLU A 133 -10.13 19.31 -6.99
CA GLU A 133 -11.27 19.98 -6.36
C GLU A 133 -12.37 18.98 -5.98
N TYR A 134 -12.67 18.02 -6.87
CA TYR A 134 -13.63 16.94 -6.59
C TYR A 134 -13.23 16.12 -5.37
N ASN A 135 -11.96 15.67 -5.32
CA ASN A 135 -11.45 14.91 -4.17
C ASN A 135 -11.46 15.75 -2.90
N PHE A 136 -10.99 17.00 -2.97
CA PHE A 136 -10.99 17.91 -1.84
C PHE A 136 -12.38 18.08 -1.24
N VAL A 137 -13.38 18.41 -2.06
CA VAL A 137 -14.72 18.64 -1.52
C VAL A 137 -15.30 17.38 -0.89
N LEU A 138 -15.19 16.23 -1.56
CA LEU A 138 -15.69 14.98 -0.98
C LEU A 138 -14.99 14.60 0.32
N ASP A 139 -13.66 14.69 0.35
CA ASP A 139 -12.87 14.34 1.52
C ASP A 139 -13.15 15.28 2.71
N MET A 140 -13.42 16.56 2.44
CA MET A 140 -13.81 17.54 3.45
C MET A 140 -15.24 17.31 3.96
N LEU A 141 -16.18 16.88 3.10
CA LEU A 141 -17.57 16.60 3.51
C LEU A 141 -17.74 15.26 4.24
N GLU A 142 -16.76 14.36 4.15
CA GLU A 142 -16.79 13.06 4.83
C GLU A 142 -16.82 13.26 6.36
N VAL A 143 -17.55 12.37 7.05
CA VAL A 143 -17.61 12.30 8.50
C VAL A 143 -17.34 10.86 8.97
N PRO A 144 -16.72 10.67 10.15
CA PRO A 144 -16.46 9.33 10.64
C PRO A 144 -17.77 8.60 10.95
N LEU A 145 -17.89 7.36 10.48
CA LEU A 145 -18.98 6.47 10.87
C LEU A 145 -18.60 5.82 12.19
N LEU A 146 -19.37 6.10 13.26
CA LEU A 146 -19.08 5.62 14.60
C LEU A 146 -20.09 4.56 15.05
N ASN A 147 -19.63 3.59 15.85
CA ASN A 147 -20.49 2.65 16.55
C ASN A 147 -21.14 3.31 17.78
N LYS A 148 -21.97 2.55 18.52
CA LYS A 148 -22.65 3.03 19.73
C LYS A 148 -21.70 3.49 20.84
N ASN A 149 -20.46 3.02 20.83
CA ASN A 149 -19.42 3.36 21.80
C ASN A 149 -18.57 4.57 21.36
N GLY A 150 -18.87 5.18 20.20
CA GLY A 150 -18.10 6.28 19.64
C GLY A 150 -16.80 5.86 18.94
N GLU A 151 -16.60 4.56 18.69
CA GLU A 151 -15.44 4.06 17.96
C GLU A 151 -15.74 4.01 16.46
N ARG A 152 -14.71 4.25 15.64
CA ARG A 152 -14.87 4.19 14.18
C ARG A 152 -15.26 2.78 13.73
N LEU A 153 -16.34 2.69 12.97
CA LEU A 153 -16.75 1.47 12.30
C LEU A 153 -15.74 1.16 11.18
N LYS A 154 -15.24 -0.06 11.17
CA LYS A 154 -14.28 -0.55 10.18
C LYS A 154 -14.96 -1.42 9.15
N GLU A 155 -14.50 -1.39 7.91
CA GLU A 155 -14.92 -2.37 6.92
C GLU A 155 -14.41 -3.76 7.34
N GLN A 156 -15.28 -4.76 7.31
CA GLN A 156 -14.95 -6.14 7.70
C GLN A 156 -14.96 -7.04 6.47
N VAL A 157 -14.04 -8.01 6.43
CA VAL A 157 -13.97 -9.06 5.43
C VAL A 157 -14.45 -10.37 6.03
N ASN A 158 -15.22 -11.14 5.27
CA ASN A 158 -15.54 -12.52 5.60
C ASN A 158 -15.21 -13.45 4.43
N THR A 159 -14.13 -14.22 4.57
CA THR A 159 -13.70 -15.15 3.52
C THR A 159 -14.57 -16.40 3.43
N ASP A 160 -15.22 -16.81 4.53
CA ASP A 160 -15.98 -18.05 4.60
C ASP A 160 -17.27 -17.97 3.79
N PHE A 161 -17.85 -16.77 3.71
CA PHE A 161 -19.04 -16.48 2.90
C PHE A 161 -18.73 -15.82 1.56
N ASN A 162 -17.47 -15.81 1.13
CA ASN A 162 -17.11 -15.28 -0.18
C ASN A 162 -17.65 -16.17 -1.32
N ILE A 163 -18.26 -15.56 -2.33
CA ILE A 163 -18.75 -16.33 -3.50
C ILE A 163 -17.61 -16.74 -4.44
N GLU A 164 -16.51 -15.98 -4.44
CA GLU A 164 -15.39 -16.22 -5.33
C GLU A 164 -14.43 -17.25 -4.73
N VAL A 165 -14.57 -18.50 -5.18
CA VAL A 165 -13.74 -19.63 -4.73
C VAL A 165 -12.26 -19.41 -5.09
N ALA A 166 -11.96 -18.77 -6.23
CA ALA A 166 -10.58 -18.52 -6.64
C ALA A 166 -9.85 -17.61 -5.64
N THR A 167 -10.50 -16.55 -5.14
CA THR A 167 -9.97 -15.68 -4.10
C THR A 167 -9.62 -16.49 -2.86
N ASN A 168 -10.53 -17.37 -2.41
CA ASN A 168 -10.30 -18.19 -1.22
C ASN A 168 -9.11 -19.13 -1.41
N ASN A 169 -8.97 -19.75 -2.59
CA ASN A 169 -7.83 -20.61 -2.91
C ASN A 169 -6.50 -19.84 -2.90
N ILE A 170 -6.47 -18.63 -3.46
CA ILE A 170 -5.30 -17.75 -3.44
C ILE A 170 -4.94 -17.41 -1.99
N LEU A 171 -5.90 -17.02 -1.17
CA LEU A 171 -5.67 -16.73 0.24
C LEU A 171 -5.13 -17.96 0.97
N GLN A 172 -5.70 -19.15 0.78
CA GLN A 172 -5.16 -20.38 1.39
C GLN A 172 -3.71 -20.66 0.96
N PHE A 173 -3.37 -20.41 -0.31
CA PHE A 173 -1.99 -20.52 -0.79
C PHE A 173 -1.06 -19.49 -0.12
N VAL A 174 -1.50 -18.24 0.04
CA VAL A 174 -0.77 -17.19 0.79
C VAL A 174 -0.53 -17.65 2.24
N LEU A 175 -1.58 -18.13 2.93
CA LEU A 175 -1.49 -18.60 4.31
C LEU A 175 -0.52 -19.78 4.45
N GLY A 176 -0.57 -20.75 3.53
CA GLY A 176 0.34 -21.90 3.50
C GLY A 176 1.79 -21.48 3.29
N SER A 177 2.03 -20.59 2.34
CA SER A 177 3.36 -20.05 2.02
C SER A 177 3.98 -19.30 3.21
N LEU A 178 3.16 -18.52 3.93
CA LEU A 178 3.58 -17.83 5.15
C LEU A 178 3.97 -18.82 6.27
N LYS A 179 3.16 -19.87 6.49
CA LYS A 179 3.38 -20.88 7.55
C LYS A 179 4.62 -21.74 7.33
N VAL A 180 4.97 -22.03 6.07
CA VAL A 180 6.21 -22.75 5.73
C VAL A 180 7.44 -21.93 6.14
N ASN A 181 7.37 -20.61 6.03
CA ASN A 181 8.47 -19.71 6.35
C ASN A 181 8.56 -19.36 7.85
N ASN A 182 7.44 -19.35 8.57
CA ASN A 182 7.40 -19.08 10.00
C ASN A 182 6.15 -19.68 10.65
N ALA A 183 6.30 -20.40 11.77
CA ALA A 183 5.19 -21.00 12.52
C ALA A 183 4.21 -19.96 13.12
N LYS A 184 4.67 -18.73 13.35
CA LYS A 184 3.86 -17.56 13.76
C LYS A 184 4.07 -16.45 12.73
N PRO A 185 3.50 -16.59 11.52
CA PRO A 185 3.80 -15.67 10.44
C PRO A 185 3.23 -14.28 10.70
N THR A 186 3.93 -13.28 10.20
CA THR A 186 3.52 -11.88 10.21
C THR A 186 3.39 -11.36 8.78
N MET A 187 2.40 -10.50 8.55
CA MET A 187 2.10 -9.97 7.24
C MET A 187 1.94 -8.45 7.30
N LEU A 188 2.60 -7.73 6.39
CA LEU A 188 2.43 -6.28 6.23
C LEU A 188 1.49 -6.00 5.05
N ALA A 189 0.36 -5.36 5.32
CA ALA A 189 -0.55 -4.88 4.29
C ALA A 189 -0.16 -3.47 3.85
N ILE A 190 0.12 -3.26 2.57
CA ILE A 190 0.53 -2.00 1.97
C ILE A 190 -0.56 -1.54 1.01
N THR A 191 -1.18 -0.41 1.30
CA THR A 191 -2.29 0.16 0.52
C THR A 191 -1.87 1.30 -0.41
N ALA A 192 -0.58 1.37 -0.75
CA ALA A 192 0.03 2.48 -1.49
C ALA A 192 -0.52 2.65 -2.92
N SER A 193 -1.18 1.64 -3.49
CA SER A 193 -1.80 1.73 -4.81
C SER A 193 -3.12 2.51 -4.75
N SER A 194 -3.72 2.70 -3.58
CA SER A 194 -4.98 3.45 -3.43
C SER A 194 -4.75 4.96 -3.47
N ARG A 195 -5.74 5.70 -4.00
CA ARG A 195 -5.80 7.16 -3.84
C ARG A 195 -5.81 7.53 -2.36
N ASP A 196 -6.72 6.92 -1.61
CA ASP A 196 -6.80 7.04 -0.14
C ASP A 196 -6.31 5.72 0.49
N PRO A 197 -5.03 5.63 0.91
CA PRO A 197 -4.49 4.41 1.51
C PRO A 197 -5.09 4.11 2.89
N TYR A 198 -5.67 5.09 3.59
CA TYR A 198 -6.28 4.91 4.91
C TYR A 198 -7.62 4.20 4.80
N GLU A 199 -8.41 4.57 3.79
CA GLU A 199 -9.70 3.92 3.49
C GLU A 199 -9.52 2.42 3.20
N SER A 200 -8.51 2.07 2.40
CA SER A 200 -8.25 0.66 2.04
C SER A 200 -7.59 -0.17 3.15
N ALA A 201 -7.12 0.46 4.23
CA ALA A 201 -6.36 -0.23 5.29
C ALA A 201 -7.22 -1.22 6.09
N ASP A 202 -8.52 -0.96 6.25
CA ASP A 202 -9.44 -1.87 6.94
C ASP A 202 -9.56 -3.21 6.22
N VAL A 203 -9.90 -3.17 4.93
CA VAL A 203 -10.06 -4.36 4.09
C VAL A 203 -8.74 -5.12 3.99
N ALA A 204 -7.63 -4.42 3.71
CA ALA A 204 -6.33 -5.07 3.53
C ALA A 204 -5.86 -5.79 4.81
N GLN A 205 -6.15 -5.25 5.99
CA GLN A 205 -5.87 -5.92 7.26
C GLN A 205 -6.85 -7.07 7.52
N SER A 206 -8.15 -6.84 7.33
CA SER A 206 -9.18 -7.83 7.62
C SER A 206 -9.10 -9.05 6.71
N LEU A 207 -8.70 -8.88 5.44
CA LEU A 207 -8.54 -9.96 4.46
C LEU A 207 -7.54 -11.02 4.92
N LEU A 208 -6.49 -10.58 5.60
CA LEU A 208 -5.40 -11.44 6.08
C LEU A 208 -5.47 -11.69 7.59
N ALA A 209 -6.50 -11.19 8.27
CA ALA A 209 -6.72 -11.41 9.70
C ALA A 209 -7.33 -12.80 9.93
N GLN A 210 -6.56 -13.84 9.60
CA GLN A 210 -6.92 -15.23 9.79
C GLN A 210 -6.30 -15.78 11.07
N SER A 211 -6.92 -16.81 11.64
CA SER A 211 -6.42 -17.47 12.86
C SER A 211 -4.94 -17.86 12.68
N ASN A 212 -4.06 -17.28 13.50
CA ASN A 212 -2.61 -17.48 13.55
C ASN A 212 -1.73 -16.66 12.58
N ILE A 213 -2.24 -15.61 11.91
CA ILE A 213 -1.38 -14.63 11.22
C ILE A 213 -1.51 -13.26 11.89
N SER A 214 -0.37 -12.68 12.27
CA SER A 214 -0.34 -11.30 12.77
C SER A 214 -0.20 -10.33 11.61
N THR A 215 -1.34 -9.78 11.18
CA THR A 215 -1.40 -8.79 10.10
C THR A 215 -1.39 -7.37 10.67
N GLN A 216 -0.59 -6.48 10.07
CA GLN A 216 -0.58 -5.06 10.38
C GLN A 216 -0.54 -4.24 9.09
N TRP A 217 -1.22 -3.10 9.08
CA TRP A 217 -1.08 -2.13 8.01
C TRP A 217 0.27 -1.42 8.12
N LEU A 218 1.05 -1.46 7.04
CA LEU A 218 2.26 -0.66 6.90
C LEU A 218 1.88 0.64 6.20
N ALA A 219 1.94 1.75 6.93
CA ALA A 219 1.53 3.09 6.48
C ALA A 219 2.48 3.70 5.43
N LEU A 220 2.90 2.93 4.44
CA LEU A 220 3.83 3.33 3.40
C LEU A 220 3.11 4.18 2.35
N THR A 221 2.96 5.47 2.63
CA THR A 221 2.33 6.45 1.73
C THR A 221 3.37 7.37 1.08
N PRO A 222 3.03 8.09 -0.01
CA PRO A 222 3.91 9.12 -0.57
C PRO A 222 4.25 10.23 0.44
N ALA A 223 3.32 10.59 1.33
CA ALA A 223 3.56 11.56 2.40
C ALA A 223 4.58 11.01 3.41
N LEU A 224 4.46 9.75 3.85
CA LEU A 224 5.44 9.10 4.72
C LEU A 224 6.82 9.07 4.06
N ALA A 225 6.91 8.62 2.80
CA ALA A 225 8.17 8.49 2.08
C ALA A 225 8.92 9.81 2.00
N LYS A 226 8.21 10.92 1.72
CA LYS A 226 8.79 12.26 1.75
C LYS A 226 9.17 12.71 3.16
N ALA A 227 8.27 12.52 4.12
CA ALA A 227 8.45 13.01 5.48
C ALA A 227 9.63 12.33 6.18
N ILE A 228 9.73 11.00 6.07
CA ILE A 228 10.76 10.22 6.75
C ILE A 228 12.17 10.47 6.17
N THR A 229 12.26 10.71 4.86
CA THR A 229 13.55 10.96 4.18
C THR A 229 14.03 12.40 4.33
N SER A 230 13.11 13.35 4.56
CA SER A 230 13.43 14.76 4.81
C SER A 230 13.36 15.16 6.27
N ASN A 231 13.11 14.21 7.18
CA ASN A 231 12.94 14.44 8.62
C ASN A 231 11.85 15.49 8.94
N SER A 232 10.74 15.48 8.19
CA SER A 232 9.64 16.44 8.27
C SER A 232 8.32 15.79 8.71
N CYS A 233 8.36 14.85 9.65
CA CYS A 233 7.18 14.09 10.09
C CYS A 233 6.02 14.94 10.65
N ASP A 234 6.30 16.14 11.15
CA ASP A 234 5.25 17.06 11.63
C ASP A 234 4.47 17.70 10.47
N GLU A 235 5.01 17.65 9.24
CA GLU A 235 4.38 18.14 8.01
C GLU A 235 3.51 17.09 7.32
N LEU A 236 3.32 15.90 7.91
CA LEU A 236 2.52 14.82 7.32
C LEU A 236 1.12 15.27 6.85
N PRO A 237 0.35 16.07 7.60
CA PRO A 237 -0.94 16.59 7.11
C PRO A 237 -0.80 17.42 5.83
N ALA A 238 0.19 18.31 5.75
CA ALA A 238 0.44 19.12 4.57
C ALA A 238 0.96 18.29 3.38
N LEU A 239 1.81 17.29 3.65
CA LEU A 239 2.34 16.38 2.64
C LEU A 239 1.26 15.47 2.05
N ARG A 240 0.29 14.99 2.85
CA ARG A 240 -0.89 14.26 2.36
C ARG A 240 -1.68 15.11 1.36
N ASN A 241 -1.96 16.36 1.71
CA ASN A 241 -2.70 17.29 0.86
C ASN A 241 -1.97 17.56 -0.46
N THR A 242 -0.66 17.82 -0.40
CA THR A 242 0.13 18.28 -1.56
C THR A 242 0.63 17.15 -2.47
N LEU A 243 0.99 15.99 -1.91
CA LEU A 243 1.55 14.87 -2.68
C LEU A 243 0.52 13.83 -3.10
N MET A 244 -0.57 13.70 -2.33
CA MET A 244 -1.56 12.65 -2.50
C MET A 244 -2.95 13.18 -2.87
N ASN A 245 -3.21 14.49 -2.67
CA ASN A 245 -4.55 15.08 -2.80
C ASN A 245 -5.60 14.33 -1.96
N VAL A 246 -5.22 13.95 -0.74
CA VAL A 246 -6.13 13.40 0.28
C VAL A 246 -6.20 14.36 1.45
N TYR A 247 -7.41 14.61 1.94
CA TYR A 247 -7.67 15.70 2.88
C TYR A 247 -8.45 15.21 4.11
N ASN A 248 -8.29 15.88 5.25
CA ASN A 248 -9.07 15.62 6.47
C ASN A 248 -8.97 14.19 7.02
N ARG A 249 -7.91 13.43 6.68
CA ARG A 249 -7.80 12.01 7.05
C ARG A 249 -7.59 11.79 8.55
N GLU A 250 -7.10 12.80 9.28
CA GLU A 250 -6.94 12.76 10.73
C GLU A 250 -8.28 12.70 11.47
N ALA A 251 -9.32 13.33 10.91
CA ALA A 251 -10.67 13.28 11.46
C ALA A 251 -11.39 11.97 11.11
N ILE A 252 -11.11 11.41 9.93
CA ILE A 252 -11.79 10.20 9.43
C ILE A 252 -11.11 8.91 9.92
N TYR A 253 -9.78 8.87 9.91
CA TYR A 253 -8.94 7.70 10.25
C TYR A 253 -7.86 8.08 11.28
N PRO A 254 -8.25 8.53 12.49
CA PRO A 254 -7.31 9.02 13.50
C PRO A 254 -6.29 7.97 13.94
N GLU A 255 -6.66 6.68 13.98
CA GLU A 255 -5.75 5.61 14.35
C GLU A 255 -4.67 5.37 13.28
N TYR A 256 -5.03 5.45 12.00
CA TYR A 256 -4.09 5.19 10.91
C TYR A 256 -3.13 6.35 10.70
N THR A 257 -3.64 7.59 10.79
CA THR A 257 -2.78 8.78 10.74
C THR A 257 -1.80 8.85 11.92
N LYS A 258 -2.18 8.36 13.11
CA LYS A 258 -1.26 8.19 14.26
C LYS A 258 -0.21 7.11 14.01
N VAL A 259 -0.58 5.97 13.45
CA VAL A 259 0.36 4.89 13.10
C VAL A 259 1.40 5.40 12.09
N GLU A 260 0.97 6.13 11.07
CA GLU A 260 1.89 6.74 10.10
C GLU A 260 2.85 7.74 10.74
N TYR A 261 2.33 8.62 11.60
CA TYR A 261 3.17 9.59 12.31
C TYR A 261 4.22 8.91 13.20
N ALA A 262 3.81 7.89 13.97
CA ALA A 262 4.72 7.12 14.82
C ALA A 262 5.79 6.38 14.00
N LEU A 263 5.42 5.79 12.87
CA LEU A 263 6.37 5.15 11.95
C LEU A 263 7.35 6.16 11.37
N CYS A 264 6.88 7.34 10.97
CA CYS A 264 7.72 8.42 10.48
C CYS A 264 8.76 8.84 11.54
N LYS A 265 8.31 9.12 12.77
CA LYS A 265 9.18 9.54 13.88
C LYS A 265 10.18 8.46 14.31
N SER A 266 9.87 7.19 14.07
CA SER A 266 10.79 6.07 14.33
C SER A 266 11.94 6.01 13.31
N GLY A 267 11.79 6.66 12.16
CA GLY A 267 12.84 6.82 11.16
C GLY A 267 13.06 5.60 10.26
N THR A 268 13.85 5.82 9.21
CA THR A 268 14.08 4.86 8.12
C THR A 268 14.58 3.50 8.62
N ASN A 269 15.47 3.47 9.60
CA ASN A 269 16.02 2.22 10.13
C ASN A 269 14.94 1.37 10.82
N ALA A 270 14.04 1.99 11.59
CA ALA A 270 12.94 1.29 12.23
C ALA A 270 11.95 0.73 11.19
N LEU A 271 11.64 1.49 10.15
CA LEU A 271 10.83 1.02 9.02
C LEU A 271 11.47 -0.18 8.30
N VAL A 272 12.76 -0.10 7.98
CA VAL A 272 13.50 -1.21 7.37
C VAL A 272 13.49 -2.44 8.27
N SER A 273 13.71 -2.28 9.57
CA SER A 273 13.67 -3.38 10.54
C SER A 273 12.27 -3.99 10.67
N LEU A 274 11.22 -3.17 10.69
CA LEU A 274 9.83 -3.64 10.72
C LEU A 274 9.53 -4.54 9.52
N ILE A 275 9.94 -4.11 8.33
CA ILE A 275 9.81 -4.91 7.09
C ILE A 275 10.66 -6.18 7.18
N LYS A 276 11.92 -6.07 7.61
CA LYS A 276 12.82 -7.24 7.71
C LYS A 276 12.34 -8.30 8.70
N ASN A 277 11.56 -7.89 9.71
CA ASN A 277 10.99 -8.79 10.70
C ASN A 277 9.65 -9.40 10.25
N SER A 278 9.08 -8.97 9.12
CA SER A 278 7.86 -9.57 8.59
C SER A 278 8.13 -10.83 7.77
N THR A 279 7.21 -11.79 7.82
CA THR A 279 7.26 -13.00 6.97
C THR A 279 6.84 -12.68 5.54
N GLY A 280 5.88 -11.78 5.36
CA GLY A 280 5.47 -11.34 4.03
C GLY A 280 4.97 -9.90 3.96
N VAL A 281 4.74 -9.46 2.73
CA VAL A 281 4.15 -8.16 2.37
C VAL A 281 3.09 -8.34 1.29
N MET A 282 2.04 -7.54 1.35
CA MET A 282 0.97 -7.51 0.35
C MET A 282 0.76 -6.11 -0.17
N PHE A 283 0.77 -5.94 -1.48
CA PHE A 283 0.47 -4.70 -2.17
C PHE A 283 -0.93 -4.79 -2.77
N ASN A 284 -1.79 -3.85 -2.40
CA ASN A 284 -3.15 -3.81 -2.93
C ASN A 284 -3.20 -3.37 -4.41
N SER A 285 -4.36 -3.60 -5.02
CA SER A 285 -4.70 -3.08 -6.35
C SER A 285 -4.97 -1.58 -6.33
N GLY A 286 -5.05 -0.95 -7.50
CA GLY A 286 -5.26 0.49 -7.67
C GLY A 286 -4.39 1.07 -8.78
N ASN A 287 -3.57 2.08 -8.45
CA ASN A 287 -2.69 2.76 -9.39
C ASN A 287 -1.21 2.45 -9.09
N ALA A 288 -0.54 1.76 -10.02
CA ALA A 288 0.86 1.35 -9.86
C ALA A 288 1.83 2.55 -9.76
N ALA A 289 1.47 3.72 -10.32
CA ALA A 289 2.28 4.93 -10.19
C ALA A 289 2.30 5.46 -8.75
N LEU A 290 1.25 5.22 -7.95
CA LEU A 290 1.23 5.60 -6.54
C LEU A 290 2.15 4.69 -5.72
N THR A 291 2.10 3.38 -5.95
CA THR A 291 3.05 2.43 -5.33
C THR A 291 4.48 2.71 -5.76
N HIS A 292 4.73 3.11 -7.02
CA HIS A 292 6.05 3.52 -7.46
C HIS A 292 6.59 4.71 -6.64
N LYS A 293 5.76 5.72 -6.35
CA LYS A 293 6.16 6.91 -5.56
C LYS A 293 6.58 6.60 -4.12
N VAL A 294 6.20 5.43 -3.59
CA VAL A 294 6.62 5.02 -2.23
C VAL A 294 7.82 4.07 -2.25
N LEU A 295 8.20 3.53 -3.41
CA LEU A 295 9.35 2.65 -3.58
C LEU A 295 10.56 3.38 -4.17
N PHE A 296 10.34 4.46 -4.92
CA PHE A 296 11.38 5.20 -5.61
C PHE A 296 11.25 6.70 -5.40
N ASP A 297 12.39 7.38 -5.32
CA ASP A 297 12.44 8.83 -5.31
C ASP A 297 12.13 9.44 -6.69
N GLN A 298 12.13 10.77 -6.77
CA GLN A 298 11.87 11.52 -8.01
C GLN A 298 12.91 11.27 -9.12
N ASN A 299 14.08 10.72 -8.78
CA ASN A 299 15.15 10.36 -9.69
C ASN A 299 15.14 8.86 -10.03
N ASN A 300 14.08 8.13 -9.64
CA ASN A 300 13.96 6.67 -9.74
C ASN A 300 14.99 5.87 -8.93
N ASN A 301 15.63 6.47 -7.92
CA ASN A 301 16.44 5.69 -6.99
C ASN A 301 15.55 4.98 -5.97
N PRO A 302 15.83 3.70 -5.64
CA PRO A 302 15.05 3.00 -4.64
C PRO A 302 15.24 3.63 -3.25
N TYR A 303 14.15 3.81 -2.52
CA TYR A 303 14.24 4.16 -1.10
C TYR A 303 14.86 3.00 -0.29
N PRO A 304 15.44 3.27 0.90
CA PRO A 304 16.14 2.24 1.69
C PRO A 304 15.29 1.01 2.06
N TRP A 305 13.97 1.17 2.19
CA TRP A 305 13.05 0.07 2.48
C TRP A 305 12.65 -0.76 1.24
N THR A 306 12.90 -0.29 0.02
CA THR A 306 12.53 -1.00 -1.20
C THR A 306 13.23 -2.34 -1.30
N GLN A 307 14.53 -2.39 -0.99
CA GLN A 307 15.28 -3.65 -0.92
C GLN A 307 14.76 -4.58 0.19
N ALA A 308 14.32 -4.02 1.33
CA ALA A 308 13.76 -4.81 2.43
C ALA A 308 12.44 -5.48 2.01
N LEU A 309 11.60 -4.78 1.25
CA LEU A 309 10.35 -5.30 0.69
C LEU A 309 10.61 -6.41 -0.34
N GLN A 310 11.57 -6.20 -1.25
CA GLN A 310 11.93 -7.16 -2.30
C GLN A 310 12.47 -8.49 -1.77
N THR A 311 13.00 -8.52 -0.55
CA THR A 311 13.61 -9.71 0.05
C THR A 311 12.69 -10.43 1.02
N ARG A 312 11.40 -10.08 1.07
CA ARG A 312 10.44 -10.79 1.92
C ARG A 312 10.23 -12.22 1.42
N PRO A 313 10.16 -13.21 2.31
CA PRO A 313 9.89 -14.60 1.93
C PRO A 313 8.60 -14.78 1.11
N VAL A 314 7.55 -14.05 1.47
CA VAL A 314 6.28 -14.08 0.72
C VAL A 314 5.91 -12.66 0.27
N ILE A 315 5.73 -12.49 -1.04
CA ILE A 315 5.29 -11.22 -1.64
C ILE A 315 4.00 -11.46 -2.40
N VAL A 316 2.96 -10.71 -2.05
CA VAL A 316 1.66 -10.74 -2.71
C VAL A 316 1.41 -9.40 -3.39
N GLY A 317 1.00 -9.42 -4.66
CA GLY A 317 0.56 -8.23 -5.39
C GLY A 317 -0.79 -8.47 -6.02
N GLU A 318 -1.71 -7.52 -5.86
CA GLU A 318 -3.00 -7.49 -6.56
C GLU A 318 -3.02 -6.39 -7.62
N GLY A 319 -3.47 -6.69 -8.84
CA GLY A 319 -3.60 -5.73 -9.94
C GLY A 319 -2.37 -4.84 -10.09
N ALA A 320 -2.49 -3.56 -9.74
CA ALA A 320 -1.37 -2.61 -9.72
C ALA A 320 -0.18 -3.04 -8.84
N GLY A 321 -0.45 -3.68 -7.70
CA GLY A 321 0.54 -4.28 -6.83
C GLY A 321 1.26 -5.47 -7.47
N ALA A 322 0.61 -6.20 -8.39
CA ALA A 322 1.29 -7.22 -9.19
C ALA A 322 2.14 -6.58 -10.30
N ALA A 323 1.59 -5.57 -11.00
CA ALA A 323 2.26 -4.88 -12.10
C ALA A 323 3.58 -4.23 -11.68
N ILE A 324 3.65 -3.64 -10.48
CA ILE A 324 4.89 -3.02 -9.99
C ILE A 324 5.99 -4.06 -9.75
N GLN A 325 5.65 -5.28 -9.30
CA GLN A 325 6.66 -6.33 -9.07
C GLN A 325 7.27 -6.82 -10.38
N SER A 326 6.45 -6.94 -11.43
CA SER A 326 6.93 -7.26 -12.79
C SER A 326 7.86 -6.17 -13.35
N LYS A 327 7.51 -4.90 -13.13
CA LYS A 327 8.31 -3.75 -13.61
C LYS A 327 9.63 -3.58 -12.85
N VAL A 328 9.61 -3.74 -11.53
CA VAL A 328 10.80 -3.66 -10.67
C VAL A 328 11.78 -4.78 -11.00
N THR A 329 11.29 -5.97 -11.33
CA THR A 329 12.13 -7.08 -11.81
C THR A 329 12.80 -6.71 -13.14
N GLY A 330 12.05 -6.17 -14.11
CA GLY A 330 12.59 -5.77 -15.42
C GLY A 330 13.59 -4.60 -15.37
N MET A 331 13.43 -3.67 -14.43
CA MET A 331 14.37 -2.55 -14.21
C MET A 331 15.72 -3.00 -13.66
N LEU A 332 15.78 -4.11 -12.91
CA LEU A 332 17.02 -4.61 -12.29
C LEU A 332 17.76 -5.64 -13.16
N THR A 333 17.06 -6.32 -14.07
CA THR A 333 17.64 -7.32 -14.97
C THR A 333 18.18 -6.73 -16.29
N ASN A 334 18.14 -5.40 -16.49
CA ASN A 334 18.44 -4.77 -17.79
C ASN A 334 17.63 -5.36 -18.96
N THR A 335 16.48 -5.99 -18.67
CA THR A 335 15.57 -6.47 -19.69
C THR A 335 14.45 -5.46 -19.81
N THR A 336 14.57 -4.57 -20.80
CA THR A 336 13.43 -3.82 -21.34
C THR A 336 12.45 -4.84 -21.95
N SER A 337 11.55 -5.41 -21.15
CA SER A 337 10.39 -6.11 -21.70
C SER A 337 9.32 -5.07 -22.00
N LEU A 338 8.95 -5.03 -23.28
CA LEU A 338 8.05 -4.08 -23.92
C LEU A 338 6.76 -3.79 -23.16
N GLU A 339 6.32 -2.55 -23.33
CA GLU A 339 4.99 -2.04 -23.04
C GLU A 339 3.88 -2.99 -23.52
N ALA A 340 2.90 -3.21 -22.65
CA ALA A 340 1.52 -3.54 -23.00
C ALA A 340 0.59 -2.85 -22.00
#